data_AF-A0A0N4XIL7-F1
#
_entry.id   AF-A0A0N4XIL7-F1
#
_cell.length_a   1.000
_cell.length_b   1.000
_cell.length_c   1.000
_cell.angle_alpha   90.00
_cell.angle_beta   90.00
_cell.angle_gamma   90.00
#
_symmetry.space_group_name_H-M   'P 1'
#
loop_
_entity.id
_entity.type
_entity.pdbx_description
1 polymer ?
#
loop_
_entity_poly.entity_id
_entity_poly.type
_entity_poly.pdbx_seq_one_letter_code
_entity_poly.pdbx_strand_id
1 'polypeptide(L)'
;MPFGCDFIAKAVSVHVGGANVPAWLKSLRLHKYTAMFTELTYEEMMALDEIELERRNVTKGARTKILQSIQKLYSRASDLRAMHERLSPSHPQRCLRCAIATLRQMIATPMIPYVPAPGESSDCVDGFVCISYINDRNVPGLIFNLLGEIQRAVFVSGRQPMDVEYEYLLMLFTVFDKLSNNEAFTPMQKQRVHQWKRLARKAIRPADVRRQRVGLPHSGKCEICHYKVIIL
;
A
#
# COMPACT_ATOMS: atom_id res chain seq x y z
N MET A 1 12.95 -51.61 -3.44
CA MET A 1 12.73 -50.58 -4.48
C MET A 1 12.22 -49.32 -3.80
N PRO A 2 12.99 -48.23 -3.76
CA PRO A 2 12.51 -46.97 -3.21
C PRO A 2 11.81 -46.19 -4.34
N PHE A 3 10.51 -45.93 -4.19
CA PHE A 3 9.82 -44.98 -5.04
C PHE A 3 10.21 -43.58 -4.61
N GLY A 4 11.06 -42.95 -5.43
CA GLY A 4 11.26 -41.52 -5.40
C GLY A 4 9.95 -40.81 -5.76
N CYS A 5 9.55 -39.89 -4.90
CA CYS A 5 8.74 -38.76 -5.27
C CYS A 5 9.45 -37.55 -4.68
N ASP A 6 10.43 -37.08 -5.43
CA ASP A 6 10.96 -35.73 -5.35
C ASP A 6 9.80 -34.75 -5.60
N PHE A 7 8.98 -34.52 -4.57
CA PHE A 7 8.16 -33.33 -4.45
C PHE A 7 9.12 -32.19 -4.13
N ILE A 8 9.89 -31.78 -5.14
CA ILE A 8 10.64 -30.53 -5.12
C ILE A 8 9.59 -29.46 -4.91
N ALA A 9 9.57 -28.93 -3.68
CA ALA A 9 9.00 -27.63 -3.39
C ALA A 9 9.67 -26.64 -4.35
N LYS A 10 9.03 -26.40 -5.50
CA LYS A 10 9.27 -25.19 -6.27
C LYS A 10 8.84 -24.06 -5.35
N ALA A 11 9.78 -23.56 -4.55
CA ALA A 11 9.73 -22.22 -4.04
C ALA A 11 9.39 -21.35 -5.25
N VAL A 12 8.17 -20.80 -5.27
CA VAL A 12 7.78 -19.83 -6.27
C VAL A 12 8.76 -18.69 -6.07
N SER A 13 9.79 -18.62 -6.92
CA SER A 13 10.67 -17.47 -6.99
C SER A 13 9.79 -16.32 -7.51
N VAL A 14 9.12 -15.64 -6.57
CA VAL A 14 8.35 -14.44 -6.84
C VAL A 14 9.38 -13.39 -7.21
N HIS A 15 9.69 -13.32 -8.50
CA HIS A 15 10.53 -12.27 -9.03
C HIS A 15 9.91 -10.94 -8.59
N VAL A 16 10.76 -9.99 -8.18
CA VAL A 16 10.38 -8.62 -7.80
C VAL A 16 9.52 -7.95 -8.86
N GLY A 17 9.53 -8.47 -10.09
CA GLY A 17 8.74 -8.07 -11.26
C GLY A 17 7.21 -8.14 -11.17
N GLY A 18 6.60 -8.17 -9.99
CA GLY A 18 5.15 -7.96 -9.80
C GLY A 18 4.75 -6.49 -10.06
N ALA A 19 4.73 -6.10 -11.33
CA ALA A 19 4.14 -4.88 -11.93
C ALA A 19 4.58 -3.48 -11.43
N ASN A 20 5.24 -3.32 -10.27
CA ASN A 20 5.35 -2.01 -9.62
C ASN A 20 6.77 -1.47 -9.39
N VAL A 21 7.83 -2.28 -9.52
CA VAL A 21 9.20 -1.83 -9.18
C VAL A 21 9.74 -0.75 -10.10
N PRO A 22 9.63 -0.86 -11.44
CA PRO A 22 10.03 0.24 -12.32
C PRO A 22 9.26 1.54 -12.04
N ALA A 23 7.95 1.46 -11.77
CA ALA A 23 7.12 2.62 -11.45
C ALA A 23 7.50 3.24 -10.10
N TRP A 24 7.78 2.41 -9.09
CA TRP A 24 8.26 2.83 -7.78
C TRP A 24 9.61 3.55 -7.89
N LEU A 25 10.59 2.97 -8.60
CA LEU A 25 11.89 3.60 -8.83
C LEU A 25 11.77 4.91 -9.62
N LYS A 26 10.84 5.00 -10.59
CA LYS A 26 10.54 6.28 -11.26
C LYS A 26 10.06 7.33 -10.26
N SER A 27 9.14 6.97 -9.36
CA SER A 27 8.64 7.89 -8.32
C SER A 27 9.73 8.38 -7.36
N LEU A 28 10.74 7.53 -7.11
CA LEU A 28 11.90 7.86 -6.30
C LEU A 28 13.01 8.55 -7.09
N ARG A 29 12.87 8.73 -8.41
CA ARG A 29 13.95 9.18 -9.31
C ARG A 29 15.20 8.28 -9.24
N LEU A 30 14.99 6.99 -8.99
CA LEU A 30 16.00 5.93 -8.95
C LEU A 30 15.90 4.97 -10.14
N HIS A 31 15.09 5.29 -11.15
CA HIS A 31 14.81 4.43 -12.30
C HIS A 31 16.05 4.08 -13.15
N LYS A 32 17.17 4.77 -13.00
CA LYS A 32 18.45 4.35 -13.60
C LYS A 32 18.92 2.98 -13.09
N TYR A 33 18.48 2.55 -11.90
CA TYR A 33 18.82 1.26 -11.30
C TYR A 33 17.79 0.16 -11.61
N THR A 34 16.82 0.41 -12.50
CA THR A 34 15.74 -0.56 -12.77
C THR A 34 16.28 -1.93 -13.17
N ALA A 35 17.28 -1.99 -14.05
CA ALA A 35 17.89 -3.25 -14.50
C ALA A 35 18.46 -4.08 -13.32
N MET A 36 19.18 -3.42 -12.41
CA MET A 36 19.71 -4.07 -11.20
C MET A 36 18.59 -4.65 -10.33
N PHE A 37 17.47 -3.94 -10.16
CA PHE A 37 16.34 -4.41 -9.35
C PHE A 37 15.53 -5.52 -10.03
N THR A 38 15.52 -5.60 -11.37
CA THR A 38 14.80 -6.67 -12.08
C THR A 38 15.48 -8.03 -11.96
N GLU A 39 16.77 -8.05 -11.59
CA GLU A 39 17.54 -9.27 -11.35
C GLU A 39 17.37 -9.81 -9.92
N LEU A 40 16.77 -9.04 -9.01
CA LEU A 40 16.60 -9.44 -7.61
C LEU A 40 15.26 -10.14 -7.39
N THR A 41 15.25 -11.12 -6.50
CA THR A 41 14.06 -11.61 -5.79
C THR A 41 13.62 -10.62 -4.72
N TYR A 42 12.36 -10.75 -4.24
CA TYR A 42 11.82 -9.78 -3.29
C TYR A 42 12.59 -9.82 -1.98
N GLU A 43 12.98 -11.02 -1.58
CA GLU A 43 13.82 -11.30 -0.43
C GLU A 43 15.20 -10.64 -0.58
N GLU A 44 15.86 -10.81 -1.72
CA GLU A 44 17.17 -10.16 -2.00
C GLU A 44 17.05 -8.64 -2.02
N MET A 45 15.99 -8.09 -2.64
CA MET A 45 15.73 -6.65 -2.64
C MET A 45 15.58 -6.10 -1.22
N MET A 46 14.82 -6.80 -0.38
CA MET A 46 14.60 -6.40 1.02
C MET A 46 15.88 -6.53 1.86
N ALA A 47 16.78 -7.45 1.50
CA ALA A 47 18.04 -7.69 2.18
C ALA A 47 19.22 -6.82 1.69
N LEU A 48 19.02 -5.93 0.71
CA LEU A 48 20.07 -5.03 0.22
C LEU A 48 20.66 -4.19 1.35
N ASP A 49 21.98 -4.14 1.41
CA ASP A 49 22.75 -3.31 2.34
C ASP A 49 23.68 -2.33 1.61
N GLU A 50 24.40 -1.49 2.38
CA GLU A 50 25.30 -0.48 1.82
C GLU A 50 26.44 -1.10 0.99
N ILE A 51 26.92 -2.29 1.39
CA ILE A 51 28.06 -2.98 0.79
C ILE A 51 27.66 -3.57 -0.56
N GLU A 52 26.54 -4.28 -0.62
CA GLU A 52 26.02 -4.89 -1.85
C GLU A 52 25.64 -3.82 -2.88
N LEU A 53 25.06 -2.71 -2.44
CA LEU A 53 24.81 -1.55 -3.31
C LEU A 53 26.11 -0.91 -3.82
N GLU A 54 27.17 -0.87 -3.00
CA GLU A 54 28.50 -0.42 -3.45
C GLU A 54 29.05 -1.29 -4.56
N ARG A 55 29.03 -2.62 -4.36
CA ARG A 55 29.52 -3.61 -5.33
C ARG A 55 28.79 -3.51 -6.66
N ARG A 56 27.51 -3.10 -6.62
CA ARG A 56 26.67 -2.85 -7.79
C ARG A 56 26.83 -1.44 -8.38
N ASN A 57 27.86 -0.69 -7.99
CA ASN A 57 28.18 0.65 -8.48
C ASN A 57 27.05 1.68 -8.25
N VAL A 58 26.29 1.54 -7.17
CA VAL A 58 25.26 2.52 -6.79
C VAL A 58 25.94 3.71 -6.11
N THR A 59 25.68 4.92 -6.62
CA THR A 59 26.24 6.16 -6.08
C THR A 59 25.80 6.36 -4.62
N LYS A 60 26.69 6.85 -3.74
CA LYS A 60 26.45 7.06 -2.30
C LYS A 60 25.07 7.64 -1.98
N GLY A 61 24.68 8.75 -2.61
CA GLY A 61 23.37 9.38 -2.36
C GLY A 61 22.17 8.51 -2.76
N ALA A 62 22.30 7.69 -3.80
CA ALA A 62 21.28 6.74 -4.19
C ALA A 62 21.20 5.55 -3.23
N ARG A 63 22.34 5.08 -2.69
CA ARG A 63 22.36 4.00 -1.68
C ARG A 63 21.55 4.40 -0.45
N THR A 64 21.85 5.56 0.11
CA THR A 64 21.08 6.13 1.24
C THR A 64 19.59 6.18 0.94
N LYS A 65 19.20 6.62 -0.26
CA LYS A 65 17.79 6.72 -0.65
C LYS A 65 17.12 5.35 -0.84
N ILE A 66 17.82 4.38 -1.42
CA ILE A 66 17.34 3.00 -1.59
C ILE A 66 17.11 2.37 -0.23
N LEU A 67 18.10 2.42 0.66
CA LEU A 67 18.01 1.84 2.00
C LEU A 67 16.90 2.48 2.84
N GLN A 68 16.76 3.82 2.79
CA GLN A 68 15.62 4.51 3.42
C GLN A 68 14.27 4.07 2.84
N SER A 69 14.21 3.78 1.54
CA SER A 69 12.97 3.35 0.89
C SER A 69 12.64 1.90 1.23
N ILE A 70 13.63 1.02 1.38
CA ILE A 70 13.48 -0.37 1.85
C ILE A 70 13.07 -0.39 3.32
N GLN A 71 13.68 0.46 4.17
CA GLN A 71 13.27 0.58 5.58
C GLN A 71 11.80 0.95 5.72
N LYS A 72 11.28 1.81 4.84
CA LYS A 72 9.84 2.12 4.78
C LYS A 72 8.97 0.94 4.36
N LEU A 73 9.50 -0.04 3.63
CA LEU A 73 8.76 -1.27 3.31
C LEU A 73 8.64 -2.17 4.54
N TYR A 74 9.68 -2.24 5.38
CA TYR A 74 9.67 -2.96 6.65
C TYR A 74 8.71 -2.34 7.68
N SER A 75 8.60 -1.01 7.73
CA SER A 75 7.70 -0.33 8.67
C SER A 75 6.22 -0.35 8.28
N ARG A 76 5.85 -0.87 7.10
CA ARG A 76 4.46 -0.78 6.61
C ARG A 76 3.44 -1.35 7.58
N ALA A 77 3.70 -2.51 8.19
CA ALA A 77 2.75 -3.14 9.10
C ALA A 77 2.47 -2.26 10.33
N SER A 78 3.54 -1.80 11.01
CA SER A 78 3.42 -0.90 12.16
C SER A 78 2.78 0.44 11.77
N ASP A 79 3.14 0.99 10.61
CA ASP A 79 2.60 2.25 10.12
C ASP A 79 1.09 2.15 9.83
N LEU A 80 0.63 1.02 9.28
CA LEU A 80 -0.79 0.73 9.03
C LEU A 80 -1.58 0.60 10.33
N ARG A 81 -1.02 -0.08 11.35
CA ARG A 81 -1.66 -0.19 12.68
C ARG A 81 -1.76 1.15 13.38
N ALA A 82 -0.67 1.91 13.42
CA ALA A 82 -0.67 3.26 13.99
C ALA A 82 -1.62 4.20 13.23
N MET A 83 -1.82 3.99 11.93
CA MET A 83 -2.82 4.72 11.15
C MET A 83 -4.24 4.32 11.52
N HIS A 84 -4.51 3.02 11.66
CA HIS A 84 -5.81 2.51 12.08
C HIS A 84 -6.22 3.09 13.44
N GLU A 85 -5.34 3.07 14.43
CA GLU A 85 -5.59 3.68 15.74
C GLU A 85 -5.94 5.16 15.62
N ARG A 86 -5.20 5.91 14.80
CA ARG A 86 -5.47 7.32 14.54
C ARG A 86 -6.78 7.57 13.81
N LEU A 87 -7.36 6.60 13.12
CA LEU A 87 -8.64 6.75 12.43
C LEU A 87 -9.86 6.59 13.35
N SER A 88 -9.66 6.14 14.59
CA SER A 88 -10.72 6.05 15.59
C SER A 88 -11.46 7.39 15.73
N PRO A 89 -12.81 7.42 15.77
CA PRO A 89 -13.59 8.66 15.80
C PRO A 89 -13.22 9.63 16.93
N SER A 90 -12.77 9.11 18.08
CA SER A 90 -12.36 9.90 19.25
C SER A 90 -10.90 10.35 19.21
N HIS A 91 -10.12 9.93 18.21
CA HIS A 91 -8.69 10.20 18.19
C HIS A 91 -8.40 11.66 17.81
N PRO A 92 -7.64 12.43 18.61
CA PRO A 92 -7.45 13.87 18.41
C PRO A 92 -6.69 14.21 17.11
N GLN A 93 -5.90 13.26 16.59
CA GLN A 93 -5.14 13.42 15.35
C GLN A 93 -5.80 12.76 14.13
N ARG A 94 -7.07 12.39 14.22
CA ARG A 94 -7.79 11.73 13.13
C ARG A 94 -7.78 12.56 11.85
N CYS A 95 -7.29 11.96 10.75
CA CYS A 95 -7.25 12.62 9.45
C CYS A 95 -7.40 11.62 8.29
N LEU A 96 -8.57 11.63 7.64
CA LEU A 96 -8.85 10.80 6.47
C LEU A 96 -7.98 11.16 5.26
N ARG A 97 -7.66 12.46 5.08
CA ARG A 97 -6.81 12.95 3.98
C ARG A 97 -5.42 12.30 4.02
N CYS A 98 -4.78 12.35 5.20
CA CYS A 98 -3.48 11.72 5.43
C CYS A 98 -3.54 10.20 5.26
N ALA A 99 -4.63 9.56 5.70
CA ALA A 99 -4.79 8.12 5.57
C ALA A 99 -4.92 7.69 4.09
N ILE A 100 -5.75 8.40 3.31
CA ILE A 100 -5.89 8.17 1.86
C ILE A 100 -4.54 8.39 1.14
N ALA A 101 -3.85 9.49 1.46
CA ALA A 101 -2.56 9.82 0.86
C ALA A 101 -1.49 8.77 1.17
N THR A 102 -1.45 8.28 2.40
CA THR A 102 -0.48 7.27 2.81
C THR A 102 -0.80 5.92 2.18
N LEU A 103 -2.06 5.50 2.13
CA LEU A 103 -2.44 4.28 1.42
C LEU A 103 -2.03 4.34 -0.06
N ARG A 104 -2.29 5.46 -0.75
CA ARG A 104 -1.86 5.64 -2.15
C ARG A 104 -0.35 5.43 -2.30
N GLN A 105 0.45 5.98 -1.38
CA GLN A 105 1.90 5.82 -1.40
C GLN A 105 2.30 4.36 -1.16
N MET A 106 1.73 3.70 -0.15
CA MET A 106 2.04 2.30 0.18
C MET A 106 1.69 1.34 -0.96
N ILE A 107 0.54 1.51 -1.61
CA ILE A 107 0.12 0.65 -2.74
C ILE A 107 0.99 0.85 -3.98
N ALA A 108 1.69 1.99 -4.09
CA ALA A 108 2.65 2.22 -5.17
C ALA A 108 4.03 1.59 -4.91
N THR A 109 4.24 0.98 -3.75
CA THR A 109 5.49 0.27 -3.41
C THR A 109 5.45 -1.19 -3.84
N PRO A 110 6.62 -1.84 -4.05
CA PRO A 110 6.69 -3.27 -4.33
C PRO A 110 6.00 -4.08 -3.22
N MET A 111 5.22 -5.07 -3.62
CA MET A 111 4.43 -5.90 -2.71
C MET A 111 4.22 -7.26 -3.35
N ILE A 112 4.29 -8.30 -2.53
CA ILE A 112 4.07 -9.68 -2.94
C ILE A 112 2.75 -10.20 -2.34
N PRO A 113 2.12 -11.21 -2.96
CA PRO A 113 1.00 -11.92 -2.34
C PRO A 113 1.40 -12.47 -0.96
N TYR A 114 0.47 -12.40 -0.01
CA TYR A 114 0.68 -13.00 1.30
C TYR A 114 0.61 -14.53 1.20
N VAL A 115 1.57 -15.22 1.83
CA VAL A 115 1.58 -16.68 1.98
C VAL A 115 1.09 -17.02 3.39
N PRO A 116 -0.11 -17.61 3.55
CA PRO A 116 -0.69 -17.91 4.85
C PRO A 116 0.10 -18.95 5.64
N ALA A 117 0.08 -18.85 6.97
CA ALA A 117 0.59 -19.92 7.82
C ALA A 117 -0.35 -21.14 7.80
N PRO A 118 0.14 -22.37 8.05
CA PRO A 118 -0.72 -23.55 8.15
C PRO A 118 -1.83 -23.35 9.18
N GLY A 119 -3.09 -23.56 8.78
CA GLY A 119 -4.26 -23.42 9.66
C GLY A 119 -4.77 -21.98 9.84
N GLU A 120 -4.19 -20.99 9.17
CA GLU A 120 -4.71 -19.62 9.17
C GLU A 120 -6.05 -19.55 8.43
N SER A 121 -7.05 -18.86 9.02
CA SER A 121 -8.39 -18.78 8.44
C SER A 121 -8.43 -17.87 7.21
N SER A 122 -9.36 -18.14 6.29
CA SER A 122 -9.58 -17.29 5.11
C SER A 122 -9.86 -15.84 5.49
N ASP A 123 -10.60 -15.60 6.58
CA ASP A 123 -10.94 -14.24 7.02
C ASP A 123 -9.71 -13.47 7.52
N CYS A 124 -8.74 -14.14 8.14
CA CYS A 124 -7.46 -13.53 8.52
C CYS A 124 -6.61 -13.21 7.29
N VAL A 125 -6.54 -14.14 6.33
CA VAL A 125 -5.80 -13.98 5.07
C VAL A 125 -6.37 -12.85 4.23
N ASP A 126 -7.69 -12.82 4.05
CA ASP A 126 -8.38 -11.82 3.26
C ASP A 126 -8.52 -10.48 4.00
N GLY A 127 -8.33 -10.45 5.32
CA GLY A 127 -8.40 -9.24 6.14
C GLY A 127 -9.82 -8.79 6.48
N PHE A 128 -10.76 -9.73 6.60
CA PHE A 128 -12.14 -9.50 7.04
C PHE A 128 -12.31 -9.52 8.57
N VAL A 129 -11.23 -9.73 9.31
CA VAL A 129 -11.18 -9.67 10.78
C VAL A 129 -10.74 -8.28 11.27
N CYS A 130 -10.76 -8.03 12.59
CA CYS A 130 -10.14 -6.83 13.15
C CYS A 130 -8.65 -6.78 12.78
N ILE A 131 -8.12 -5.59 12.49
CA ILE A 131 -6.72 -5.41 12.08
C ILE A 131 -5.72 -6.02 13.08
N SER A 132 -6.07 -6.09 14.37
CA SER A 132 -5.27 -6.71 15.44
C SER A 132 -4.99 -8.20 15.22
N TYR A 133 -5.85 -8.90 14.48
CA TYR A 133 -5.74 -10.34 14.19
C TYR A 133 -5.04 -10.66 12.87
N ILE A 134 -4.77 -9.65 12.03
CA ILE A 134 -4.09 -9.84 10.75
C ILE A 134 -2.57 -9.94 11.01
N ASN A 135 -1.90 -10.92 10.41
CA ASN A 135 -0.45 -11.09 10.51
C ASN A 135 0.31 -9.86 9.96
N ASP A 136 1.39 -9.44 10.61
CA ASP A 136 2.20 -8.30 10.14
C ASP A 136 2.86 -8.54 8.77
N ARG A 137 3.09 -9.80 8.40
CA ARG A 137 3.56 -10.18 7.06
C ARG A 137 2.45 -10.05 6.00
N ASN A 138 1.18 -10.05 6.41
CA ASN A 138 0.02 -9.86 5.53
C ASN A 138 -0.25 -8.36 5.27
N VAL A 139 0.74 -7.68 4.69
CA VAL A 139 0.62 -6.26 4.31
C VAL A 139 -0.57 -6.00 3.37
N PRO A 140 -0.89 -6.85 2.36
CA PRO A 140 -2.09 -6.69 1.54
C PRO A 140 -3.38 -6.69 2.37
N GLY A 141 -3.51 -7.64 3.31
CA GLY A 141 -4.65 -7.72 4.24
C GLY A 141 -4.78 -6.50 5.15
N LEU A 142 -3.67 -6.00 5.70
CA LEU A 142 -3.65 -4.78 6.51
C LEU A 142 -4.10 -3.54 5.71
N ILE A 143 -3.61 -3.39 4.47
CA ILE A 143 -4.02 -2.31 3.56
C ILE A 143 -5.51 -2.42 3.23
N PHE A 144 -5.97 -3.62 2.88
CA PHE A 144 -7.37 -3.87 2.56
C PHE A 144 -8.29 -3.53 3.73
N ASN A 145 -7.92 -3.96 4.94
CA ASN A 145 -8.70 -3.72 6.15
C ASN A 145 -8.81 -2.21 6.45
N LEU A 146 -7.68 -1.50 6.45
CA LEU A 146 -7.63 -0.06 6.67
C LEU A 146 -8.41 0.73 5.60
N LEU A 147 -8.35 0.29 4.34
CA LEU A 147 -9.16 0.87 3.26
C LEU A 147 -10.66 0.70 3.52
N GLY A 148 -11.07 -0.42 4.10
CA GLY A 148 -12.46 -0.64 4.52
C GLY A 148 -12.92 0.36 5.57
N GLU A 149 -12.08 0.67 6.56
CA GLU A 149 -12.35 1.72 7.56
C GLU A 149 -12.48 3.10 6.92
N ILE A 150 -11.54 3.46 6.03
CA ILE A 150 -11.59 4.73 5.29
C ILE A 150 -12.87 4.80 4.44
N GLN A 151 -13.23 3.72 3.75
CA GLN A 151 -14.43 3.67 2.93
C GLN A 151 -15.67 3.95 3.77
N ARG A 152 -15.81 3.27 4.91
CA ARG A 152 -16.96 3.45 5.82
C ARG A 152 -17.00 4.87 6.36
N ALA A 153 -15.86 5.41 6.76
CA ALA A 153 -15.74 6.75 7.31
C ALA A 153 -16.05 7.85 6.27
N VAL A 154 -15.68 7.66 5.01
CA VAL A 154 -15.92 8.63 3.92
C VAL A 154 -17.37 8.53 3.40
N PHE A 155 -17.89 7.32 3.22
CA PHE A 155 -19.18 7.07 2.55
C PHE A 155 -20.25 6.55 3.50
N VAL A 156 -20.44 7.22 4.63
CA VAL A 156 -21.53 6.92 5.57
C VAL A 156 -22.88 7.07 4.84
N SER A 157 -23.72 6.05 4.97
CA SER A 157 -25.02 5.91 4.27
C SER A 157 -25.76 7.23 4.07
N GLY A 158 -25.84 7.68 2.82
CA GLY A 158 -26.73 8.75 2.37
C GLY A 158 -26.24 10.19 2.51
N ARG A 159 -25.02 10.44 3.01
CA ARG A 159 -24.47 11.81 3.11
C ARG A 159 -23.30 12.02 2.15
N GLN A 160 -23.22 13.22 1.56
CA GLN A 160 -22.00 13.65 0.87
C GLN A 160 -20.83 13.64 1.86
N PRO A 161 -19.61 13.24 1.45
CA PRO A 161 -18.42 13.40 2.28
C PRO A 161 -18.08 14.89 2.42
N MET A 162 -18.78 15.60 3.31
CA MET A 162 -18.67 17.05 3.46
C MET A 162 -17.26 17.49 3.88
N ASP A 163 -16.50 16.60 4.54
CA ASP A 163 -15.22 16.91 5.17
C ASP A 163 -14.00 16.38 4.40
N VAL A 164 -14.14 15.96 3.14
CA VAL A 164 -13.01 15.45 2.33
C VAL A 164 -13.00 16.12 0.97
N GLU A 165 -11.91 16.81 0.63
CA GLU A 165 -11.77 17.50 -0.65
C GLU A 165 -11.75 16.50 -1.80
N TYR A 166 -12.25 16.99 -2.92
CA TYR A 166 -12.34 16.28 -4.19
C TYR A 166 -11.03 15.62 -4.64
N GLU A 167 -9.88 16.22 -4.39
CA GLU A 167 -8.58 15.64 -4.74
C GLU A 167 -8.30 14.33 -3.97
N TYR A 168 -8.66 14.26 -2.69
CA TYR A 168 -8.49 13.05 -1.88
C TYR A 168 -9.53 12.00 -2.25
N LEU A 169 -10.72 12.43 -2.69
CA LEU A 169 -11.73 11.52 -3.24
C LEU A 169 -11.24 10.88 -4.56
N LEU A 170 -10.65 11.66 -5.48
CA LEU A 170 -9.98 11.12 -6.66
C LEU A 170 -8.80 10.20 -6.30
N MET A 171 -8.06 10.58 -5.28
CA MET A 171 -6.95 9.79 -4.76
C MET A 171 -7.44 8.42 -4.24
N LEU A 172 -8.57 8.39 -3.55
CA LEU A 172 -9.23 7.17 -3.09
C LEU A 172 -9.72 6.31 -4.26
N PHE A 173 -10.26 6.91 -5.32
CA PHE A 173 -10.56 6.17 -6.56
C PHE A 173 -9.31 5.54 -7.18
N THR A 174 -8.18 6.26 -7.19
CA THR A 174 -6.90 5.73 -7.65
C THR A 174 -6.44 4.56 -6.79
N VAL A 175 -6.65 4.64 -5.47
CA VAL A 175 -6.38 3.53 -4.53
C VAL A 175 -7.23 2.30 -4.88
N PHE A 176 -8.54 2.47 -5.08
CA PHE A 176 -9.41 1.35 -5.50
C PHE A 176 -8.96 0.71 -6.80
N ASP A 177 -8.58 1.52 -7.79
CA ASP A 177 -8.07 1.04 -9.08
C ASP A 177 -6.77 0.26 -8.94
N LYS A 178 -5.82 0.76 -8.14
CA LYS A 178 -4.54 0.08 -7.94
C LYS A 178 -4.68 -1.23 -7.18
N LEU A 179 -5.48 -1.31 -6.11
CA LEU A 179 -5.72 -2.60 -5.42
C LEU A 179 -6.34 -3.63 -6.37
N SER A 180 -7.33 -3.21 -7.15
CA SER A 180 -8.08 -4.10 -8.05
C SER A 180 -7.17 -4.77 -9.09
N ASN A 181 -6.12 -4.08 -9.53
CA ASN A 181 -5.19 -4.55 -10.56
C ASN A 181 -3.87 -5.10 -10.00
N ASN A 182 -3.68 -5.13 -8.67
CA ASN A 182 -2.44 -5.57 -8.06
C ASN A 182 -2.53 -7.06 -7.66
N GLU A 183 -1.60 -7.87 -8.16
CA GLU A 183 -1.55 -9.32 -7.94
C GLU A 183 -1.33 -9.73 -6.48
N ALA A 184 -0.76 -8.85 -5.65
CA ALA A 184 -0.58 -9.10 -4.22
C ALA A 184 -1.89 -9.22 -3.43
N PHE A 185 -3.01 -8.74 -3.98
CA PHE A 185 -4.32 -8.79 -3.33
C PHE A 185 -5.14 -10.00 -3.79
N THR A 186 -5.85 -10.61 -2.85
CA THR A 186 -6.67 -11.80 -3.10
C THR A 186 -7.88 -11.47 -3.98
N PRO A 187 -8.48 -12.47 -4.67
CA PRO A 187 -9.71 -12.27 -5.42
C PRO A 187 -10.86 -11.70 -4.57
N MET A 188 -10.97 -12.13 -3.31
CA MET A 188 -12.03 -11.68 -2.40
C MET A 188 -11.84 -10.21 -2.00
N GLN A 189 -10.60 -9.80 -1.70
CA GLN A 189 -10.25 -8.40 -1.47
C GLN A 189 -10.60 -7.53 -2.68
N LYS A 190 -10.21 -7.96 -3.89
CA LYS A 190 -10.51 -7.26 -5.15
C LYS A 190 -12.00 -7.12 -5.39
N GLN A 191 -12.77 -8.19 -5.19
CA GLN A 191 -14.23 -8.18 -5.35
C GLN A 191 -14.87 -7.15 -4.41
N ARG A 192 -14.45 -7.12 -3.13
CA ARG A 192 -14.97 -6.17 -2.16
C ARG A 192 -14.59 -4.72 -2.49
N VAL A 193 -13.37 -4.46 -2.94
CA VAL A 193 -12.93 -3.14 -3.41
C VAL A 193 -13.76 -2.66 -4.59
N HIS A 194 -14.11 -3.54 -5.54
CA HIS A 194 -15.00 -3.18 -6.65
C HIS A 194 -16.39 -2.76 -6.15
N GLN A 195 -16.94 -3.43 -5.15
CA GLN A 195 -18.22 -3.06 -4.54
C GLN A 195 -18.13 -1.68 -3.87
N TRP A 196 -17.09 -1.44 -3.09
CA TRP A 196 -16.82 -0.14 -2.46
C TRP A 196 -16.67 0.99 -3.48
N LYS A 197 -15.92 0.77 -4.56
CA LYS A 197 -15.77 1.71 -5.67
C LYS A 197 -17.11 2.03 -6.34
N ARG A 198 -17.96 1.01 -6.54
CA ARG A 198 -19.30 1.19 -7.12
C ARG A 198 -20.19 2.03 -6.22
N LEU A 199 -20.15 1.83 -4.91
CA LEU A 199 -20.89 2.64 -3.93
C LEU A 199 -20.37 4.09 -3.92
N ALA A 200 -19.05 4.28 -3.91
CA ALA A 200 -18.42 5.60 -3.96
C ALA A 200 -18.87 6.42 -5.19
N ARG A 201 -19.00 5.79 -6.36
CA ARG A 201 -19.49 6.43 -7.60
C ARG A 201 -20.94 6.90 -7.51
N LYS A 202 -21.76 6.29 -6.66
CA LYS A 202 -23.14 6.74 -6.42
C LYS A 202 -23.18 8.00 -5.55
N ALA A 203 -22.25 8.12 -4.60
CA ALA A 203 -22.14 9.26 -3.72
C ALA A 203 -21.48 10.47 -4.40
N ILE A 204 -20.45 10.23 -5.23
CA ILE A 204 -19.68 11.29 -5.89
C ILE A 204 -19.68 11.01 -7.39
N ARG A 205 -20.18 11.95 -8.22
CA ARG A 205 -20.06 11.83 -9.67
C ARG A 205 -18.67 12.30 -10.11
N PRO A 206 -17.83 11.47 -10.75
CA PRO A 206 -16.47 11.86 -11.17
C PRO A 206 -16.41 13.04 -12.17
N ALA A 207 -17.54 13.39 -12.79
CA ALA A 207 -17.66 14.55 -13.67
C ALA A 207 -17.68 15.87 -12.88
N ASP A 208 -18.28 15.88 -11.70
CA ASP A 208 -18.33 17.05 -10.80
C ASP A 208 -16.94 17.35 -10.23
N VAL A 209 -16.15 16.28 -10.07
CA VAL A 209 -14.79 16.33 -9.54
C VAL A 209 -13.75 16.83 -10.56
N ARG A 210 -13.89 16.46 -11.84
CA ARG A 210 -12.93 16.82 -12.91
C ARG A 210 -12.91 18.30 -13.28
N ARG A 211 -13.89 19.10 -12.83
CA ARG A 211 -13.94 20.55 -13.08
C ARG A 211 -13.03 21.37 -12.15
N GLN A 212 -12.57 20.79 -11.04
CA GLN A 212 -11.60 21.43 -10.15
C GLN A 212 -10.22 20.78 -10.37
N ARG A 213 -9.35 21.43 -11.17
CA ARG A 213 -7.94 21.03 -11.21
C ARG A 213 -7.27 21.50 -9.91
N VAL A 214 -7.00 20.58 -9.00
CA VAL A 214 -6.12 20.83 -7.86
C VAL A 214 -5.01 19.77 -7.88
N GLY A 215 -3.76 20.22 -7.71
CA GLY A 215 -2.59 19.36 -7.79
C GLY A 215 -2.50 18.42 -6.58
N LEU A 216 -2.39 17.11 -6.81
CA LEU A 216 -2.36 16.15 -5.71
C LEU A 216 -1.14 16.39 -4.80
N PRO A 217 -1.31 16.37 -3.48
CA PRO A 217 -0.20 16.46 -2.54
C PRO A 217 0.76 15.27 -2.73
N HIS A 218 2.05 15.58 -2.81
CA HIS A 218 3.12 14.59 -2.95
C HIS A 218 3.45 13.93 -1.60
N SER A 219 3.14 14.59 -0.48
CA SER A 219 3.36 14.13 0.89
C SER A 219 2.27 13.16 1.37
N GLY A 220 2.62 12.28 2.32
CA GLY A 220 1.65 11.44 3.04
C GLY A 220 0.81 12.21 4.07
N LYS A 221 1.08 13.51 4.24
CA LYS A 221 0.36 14.44 5.11
C LYS A 221 -0.37 15.48 4.25
N CYS A 222 -1.60 15.83 4.62
CA CYS A 222 -2.29 17.00 4.08
C CYS A 222 -1.64 18.29 4.58
N GLU A 223 -1.97 19.42 3.95
CA GLU A 223 -1.41 20.74 4.28
C GLU A 223 -1.57 21.06 5.78
N ILE A 224 -2.78 20.91 6.33
CA ILE A 224 -3.08 21.18 7.75
C ILE A 224 -2.19 20.33 8.69
N CYS A 225 -2.05 19.04 8.41
CA CYS A 225 -1.21 18.16 9.22
C CYS A 225 0.29 18.39 9.01
N HIS A 226 0.69 18.93 7.87
CA HIS A 226 2.07 19.33 7.61
C HIS A 226 2.44 20.55 8.46
N TYR A 227 1.58 21.59 8.50
CA TYR A 227 1.81 22.78 9.31
C TYR A 227 1.84 22.51 10.83
N LYS A 228 0.97 21.62 11.34
CA LYS A 228 0.98 21.24 12.77
C LYS A 228 2.29 20.59 13.22
N VAL A 229 3.08 20.02 12.32
CA VAL A 229 4.37 19.36 12.63
C VAL A 229 5.54 20.34 12.57
N ILE A 230 5.38 21.48 11.88
CA ILE A 230 6.43 22.51 11.79
C ILE A 230 6.39 23.46 13.00
N ILE A 231 5.22 23.60 13.63
CA ILE A 231 4.97 24.54 14.73
C ILE A 231 5.18 23.87 16.11
N LEU A 232 5.41 22.55 16.15
CA LEU A 232 5.74 21.78 17.35
C LEU A 232 7.19 21.29 17.25
#